data_AF-A0A1V5MEG6-F1
#
_entry.id   AF-A0A1V5MEG6-F1
#
_cell.length_a   1.000
_cell.length_b   1.000
_cell.length_c   1.000
_cell.angle_alpha   90.00
_cell.angle_beta   90.00
_cell.angle_gamma   90.00
#
_symmetry.space_group_name_H-M   'P 1'
#
loop_
_entity.id
_entity.type
_entity.pdbx_description
1 polymer ?
#
loop_
_entity_poly.entity_id
_entity_poly.type
_entity_poly.pdbx_seq_one_letter_code
_entity_poly.pdbx_strand_id
1 'polypeptide(L)'
;MLLKTRQAVRPVSKLDTYRQGDVLLQKVPTLPENALEKECEERVILQHGEVTGHAHAISTDFAKMYTAKGQRYIEVKPGAKLVHEEHGTINLPEGFYRIIQQREYVPEAPPRDVID
;
A
#
# COMPACT_ATOMS: atom_id res chain seq x y z
N MET A 1 -10.48 39.97 -23.03
CA MET A 1 -9.63 39.02 -23.78
C MET A 1 -9.04 38.06 -22.76
N LEU A 2 -9.43 36.78 -22.83
CA LEU A 2 -9.27 35.77 -21.76
C LEU A 2 -7.78 35.35 -21.61
N LEU A 3 -7.21 35.50 -20.40
CA LEU A 3 -5.95 34.85 -20.05
C LEU A 3 -6.21 33.35 -19.88
N LYS A 4 -5.72 32.54 -20.83
CA LYS A 4 -5.66 31.08 -20.68
C LYS A 4 -4.43 30.74 -19.83
N THR A 5 -4.64 30.59 -18.54
CA THR A 5 -3.63 30.07 -17.61
C THR A 5 -3.30 28.63 -18.01
N ARG A 6 -2.08 28.38 -18.49
CA ARG A 6 -1.59 27.02 -18.75
C ARG A 6 -1.41 26.32 -17.40
N GLN A 7 -2.23 25.31 -17.15
CA GLN A 7 -2.08 24.45 -15.99
C GLN A 7 -0.80 23.63 -16.14
N ALA A 8 0.16 23.83 -15.24
CA ALA A 8 1.38 23.04 -15.20
C ALA A 8 1.02 21.59 -14.86
N VAL A 9 1.12 20.70 -15.85
CA VAL A 9 1.06 19.26 -15.65
C VAL A 9 2.30 18.89 -14.84
N ARG A 10 2.12 18.55 -13.56
CA ARG A 10 3.20 18.00 -12.73
C ARG A 10 3.67 16.69 -13.37
N PRO A 11 4.98 16.49 -13.63
CA PRO A 11 5.45 15.19 -14.10
C PRO A 11 5.21 14.16 -13.00
N VAL A 12 4.38 13.16 -13.29
CA VAL A 12 4.24 11.99 -12.43
C VAL A 12 5.52 11.18 -12.61
N SER A 13 6.44 11.28 -11.66
CA SER A 13 7.52 10.30 -11.58
C SER A 13 6.89 8.93 -11.37
N LYS A 14 7.12 8.01 -12.30
CA LYS A 14 6.61 6.65 -12.24
C LYS A 14 7.39 5.92 -11.15
N LEU A 15 6.89 5.95 -9.92
CA LEU A 15 7.45 5.17 -8.82
C LEU A 15 7.21 3.68 -9.10
N ASP A 16 8.18 2.83 -8.77
CA ASP A 16 8.01 1.38 -8.89
C ASP A 16 6.88 0.89 -7.99
N THR A 17 5.99 0.09 -8.54
CA THR A 17 4.82 -0.43 -7.81
C THR A 17 4.73 -1.95 -7.88
N TYR A 18 4.35 -2.57 -6.77
CA TYR A 18 4.13 -4.00 -6.64
C TYR A 18 2.73 -4.21 -6.07
N ARG A 19 1.91 -5.01 -6.76
CA ARG A 19 0.51 -5.24 -6.35
C ARG A 19 0.29 -6.72 -6.08
N GLN A 20 -0.39 -7.01 -4.96
CA GLN A 20 -0.92 -8.33 -4.66
C GLN A 20 -2.30 -8.15 -4.04
N GLY A 21 -3.36 -8.66 -4.68
CA GLY A 21 -4.73 -8.54 -4.19
C GLY A 21 -5.14 -7.10 -3.87
N ASP A 22 -5.43 -6.86 -2.60
CA ASP A 22 -5.88 -5.58 -2.05
C ASP A 22 -4.73 -4.67 -1.57
N VAL A 23 -3.48 -5.09 -1.73
CA VAL A 23 -2.29 -4.30 -1.39
C VAL A 23 -1.58 -3.81 -2.64
N LEU A 24 -1.29 -2.52 -2.67
CA LEU A 24 -0.34 -1.89 -3.57
C LEU A 24 0.81 -1.30 -2.74
N LEU A 25 2.02 -1.76 -3.01
CA LEU A 25 3.26 -1.18 -2.51
C LEU A 25 3.80 -0.21 -3.54
N GLN A 26 4.05 1.03 -3.14
CA GLN A 26 4.68 2.05 -3.96
C GLN A 26 6.05 2.38 -3.37
N LYS A 27 7.12 2.18 -4.13
CA LYS A 27 8.48 2.51 -3.68
C LYS A 27 8.61 4.01 -3.45
N VAL A 28 9.22 4.39 -2.34
CA VAL A 28 9.49 5.79 -1.96
C VAL A 28 10.99 5.94 -1.65
N PRO A 29 11.58 7.11 -1.91
CA PRO A 29 13.02 7.30 -1.71
C PRO A 29 13.41 7.22 -0.24
N THR A 30 12.55 7.69 0.67
CA THR A 30 12.79 7.73 2.12
C THR A 30 11.48 7.59 2.89
N LEU A 31 11.57 7.21 4.17
CA LEU A 31 10.46 7.34 5.12
C LEU A 31 10.20 8.81 5.46
N PRO A 32 8.96 9.18 5.83
CA PRO A 32 8.68 10.49 6.43
C PRO A 32 9.48 10.72 7.73
N GLU A 33 9.92 11.95 7.99
CA GLU A 33 10.72 12.28 9.19
C GLU A 33 10.04 11.90 10.51
N ASN A 34 8.72 11.96 10.56
CA ASN A 34 7.92 11.64 11.74
C ASN A 34 7.38 10.19 11.70
N ALA A 35 8.01 9.30 10.94
CA ALA A 35 7.64 7.90 10.89
C ALA A 35 7.99 7.19 12.21
N LEU A 36 7.00 6.54 12.79
CA LEU A 36 7.15 5.75 14.01
C LEU A 36 7.13 4.27 13.66
N GLU A 37 8.14 3.53 14.11
CA GLU A 37 8.19 2.08 13.97
C GLU A 37 7.02 1.45 14.74
N LYS A 38 6.38 0.46 14.13
CA LYS A 38 5.34 -0.36 14.75
C LYS A 38 5.92 -1.76 14.95
N GLU A 39 6.04 -2.17 16.21
CA GLU A 39 6.44 -3.53 16.54
C GLU A 39 5.47 -4.54 15.92
N CYS A 40 6.05 -5.57 15.31
CA CYS A 40 5.37 -6.71 14.71
C CYS A 40 6.02 -7.97 15.28
N GLU A 41 5.26 -9.05 15.41
CA GLU A 41 5.75 -10.32 15.95
C GLU A 41 6.54 -11.09 14.88
N GLU A 42 5.98 -12.16 14.32
CA GLU A 42 6.66 -13.01 13.31
C GLU A 42 6.48 -12.48 11.88
N ARG A 43 5.38 -11.77 11.63
CA ARG A 43 4.99 -11.29 10.30
C ARG A 43 4.60 -9.82 10.36
N VAL A 44 5.10 -9.05 9.39
CA VAL A 44 4.59 -7.72 9.06
C VAL A 44 3.34 -7.90 8.18
N ILE A 45 2.17 -7.76 8.79
CA ILE A 45 0.88 -7.86 8.08
C ILE A 45 0.55 -6.51 7.42
N LEU A 46 0.58 -6.48 6.09
CA LEU A 46 0.24 -5.30 5.29
C LEU A 46 -1.28 -5.12 5.22
N GLN A 47 -2.02 -6.21 5.07
CA GLN A 47 -3.47 -6.22 5.01
C GLN A 47 -3.98 -7.65 5.23
N HIS A 48 -5.09 -7.80 5.97
CA HIS A 48 -5.80 -9.07 6.02
C HIS A 48 -6.62 -9.23 4.74
N GLY A 49 -6.57 -10.43 4.16
CA GLY A 49 -7.39 -10.78 3.00
C GLY A 49 -8.86 -10.94 3.37
N GLU A 50 -9.69 -11.19 2.36
CA GLU A 50 -11.14 -11.35 2.53
C GLU A 50 -11.50 -12.61 3.33
N VAL A 51 -10.71 -13.67 3.16
CA VAL A 51 -10.85 -14.92 3.90
C VAL A 51 -10.21 -14.77 5.28
N THR A 52 -10.96 -15.12 6.33
CA THR A 52 -10.46 -15.09 7.70
C THR A 52 -9.20 -15.94 7.84
N GLY A 53 -8.12 -15.31 8.29
CA GLY A 53 -6.82 -15.94 8.47
C GLY A 53 -5.85 -15.73 7.31
N HIS A 54 -6.31 -15.27 6.13
CA HIS A 54 -5.43 -14.89 5.04
C HIS A 54 -4.85 -13.50 5.25
N ALA A 55 -3.60 -13.30 4.85
CA ALA A 55 -2.91 -12.03 5.07
C ALA A 55 -1.79 -11.79 4.06
N HIS A 56 -1.81 -10.59 3.49
CA HIS A 56 -0.67 -10.05 2.74
C HIS A 56 0.42 -9.70 3.75
N ALA A 57 1.50 -10.48 3.77
CA ALA A 57 2.53 -10.33 4.78
C ALA A 57 3.95 -10.56 4.27
N ILE A 58 4.90 -10.08 5.08
CA ILE A 58 6.34 -10.27 4.91
C ILE A 58 6.90 -10.74 6.27
N SER A 59 7.91 -11.61 6.31
CA SER A 59 8.60 -11.95 7.56
C SER A 59 9.25 -10.71 8.19
N THR A 60 9.22 -10.60 9.53
CA THR A 60 9.89 -9.53 10.27
C THR A 60 11.43 -9.58 10.17
N ASP A 61 12.01 -10.71 9.74
CA ASP A 61 13.45 -10.79 9.42
C ASP A 61 13.84 -9.84 8.28
N PHE A 62 12.90 -9.59 7.36
CA PHE A 62 13.13 -8.88 6.12
C PHE A 62 12.34 -7.57 5.98
N ALA A 63 11.48 -7.25 6.95
CA ALA A 63 10.70 -6.02 6.89
C ALA A 63 10.38 -5.44 8.27
N LYS A 64 10.22 -4.12 8.31
CA LYS A 64 9.74 -3.36 9.47
C LYS A 64 8.57 -2.48 9.06
N MET A 65 7.56 -2.35 9.92
CA MET A 65 6.42 -1.47 9.67
C MET A 65 6.61 -0.11 10.32
N TYR A 66 6.21 0.94 9.60
CA TYR A 66 6.18 2.31 10.10
C TYR A 66 4.82 2.96 9.87
N THR A 67 4.49 3.95 10.69
CA THR A 67 3.30 4.78 10.52
C THR A 67 3.67 6.27 10.57
N ALA A 68 3.08 7.07 9.68
CA ALA A 68 3.24 8.51 9.68
C ALA A 68 1.97 9.17 9.13
N LYS A 69 1.38 10.11 9.88
CA LYS A 69 0.20 10.90 9.46
C LYS A 69 -0.94 10.04 8.91
N GLY A 70 -1.26 8.93 9.59
CA GLY A 70 -2.33 8.00 9.18
C GLY A 70 -2.01 7.11 7.98
N GLN A 71 -0.77 7.13 7.48
CA GLN A 71 -0.31 6.26 6.41
C GLN A 71 0.65 5.20 6.96
N ARG A 72 0.68 4.04 6.30
CA ARG A 72 1.56 2.93 6.65
C ARG A 72 2.67 2.79 5.61
N TYR A 73 3.84 2.41 6.09
CA TYR A 73 5.05 2.21 5.32
C TYR A 73 5.75 0.93 5.76
N ILE A 74 6.60 0.41 4.90
CA ILE A 74 7.56 -0.65 5.25
C ILE A 74 8.97 -0.25 4.82
N GLU A 75 9.94 -0.61 5.65
CA GLU A 75 11.32 -0.80 5.23
C GLU A 75 11.50 -2.26 4.85
N VAL A 76 12.12 -2.51 3.71
CA VAL A 76 12.34 -3.84 3.14
C VAL A 76 13.84 -4.09 2.99
N LYS A 77 14.30 -5.23 3.52
CA LYS A 77 15.67 -5.72 3.41
C LYS A 77 15.82 -6.75 2.26
N PRO A 78 17.05 -7.01 1.78
CA PRO A 78 17.29 -8.04 0.77
C PRO A 78 16.71 -9.40 1.14
N GLY A 79 16.02 -10.05 0.20
CA GLY A 79 15.40 -11.37 0.40
C GLY A 79 13.93 -11.34 0.81
N ALA A 80 13.34 -10.15 0.98
CA ALA A 80 11.94 -10.01 1.34
C ALA A 80 10.98 -10.61 0.30
N LYS A 81 9.98 -11.33 0.81
CA LYS A 81 8.92 -11.97 0.04
C LYS A 81 7.57 -11.50 0.57
N LEU A 82 6.79 -10.88 -0.30
CA LEU A 82 5.38 -10.61 -0.05
C LEU A 82 4.57 -11.87 -0.41
N VAL A 83 3.97 -12.47 0.60
CA VAL A 83 3.21 -13.72 0.50
C VAL A 83 1.75 -13.48 0.88
N HIS A 84 0.87 -14.24 0.24
CA HIS A 84 -0.53 -14.38 0.56
C HIS A 84 -0.96 -15.79 0.17
N GLU A 85 -1.91 -16.36 0.89
CA GLU A 85 -2.31 -17.76 0.79
C GLU A 85 -2.88 -18.11 -0.61
N GLU A 86 -3.50 -17.13 -1.29
CA GLU A 86 -4.15 -17.30 -2.60
C GLU A 86 -3.39 -16.67 -3.77
N HIS A 87 -2.26 -15.99 -3.51
CA HIS A 87 -1.55 -15.26 -4.55
C HIS A 87 -0.10 -15.70 -4.67
N GLY A 88 0.43 -15.57 -5.90
CA GLY A 88 1.85 -15.79 -6.14
C GLY A 88 2.72 -14.86 -5.31
N THR A 89 3.82 -15.40 -4.78
CA THR A 89 4.82 -14.65 -4.03
C THR A 89 5.46 -13.57 -4.88
N ILE A 90 5.62 -12.37 -4.32
CA ILE A 90 6.35 -11.27 -4.94
C ILE A 90 7.68 -11.06 -4.20
N ASN A 91 8.80 -11.20 -4.91
CA ASN A 91 10.10 -10.81 -4.39
C ASN A 91 10.21 -9.28 -4.43
N LEU A 92 10.39 -8.65 -3.27
CA LEU A 92 10.49 -7.20 -3.17
C LEU A 92 11.96 -6.78 -3.15
N PRO A 93 12.39 -5.84 -4.01
CA PRO A 93 13.70 -5.22 -3.86
C PRO A 93 13.80 -4.45 -2.54
N GLU A 94 15.02 -4.31 -2.03
CA GLU A 94 15.26 -3.49 -0.84
C GLU A 94 14.83 -2.02 -1.03
N GLY A 95 14.49 -1.38 0.08
CA GLY A 95 14.13 0.04 0.16
C GLY A 95 12.85 0.30 0.94
N PHE A 96 12.30 1.50 0.77
CA PHE A 96 11.11 1.94 1.48
C PHE A 96 9.88 1.90 0.58
N TYR A 97 8.75 1.51 1.15
CA TYR A 97 7.49 1.44 0.42
C TYR A 97 6.36 2.05 1.22
N ARG A 98 5.50 2.81 0.54
CA ARG A 98 4.19 3.19 1.05
C ARG A 98 3.20 2.06 0.78
N ILE A 99 2.42 1.69 1.80
CA ILE A 99 1.33 0.72 1.67
C ILE A 99 0.06 1.48 1.27
N ILE A 100 -0.55 1.06 0.17
CA ILE A 100 -1.82 1.59 -0.33
C ILE A 100 -2.80 0.44 -0.38
N GLN A 101 -3.87 0.51 0.43
CA GLN A 101 -4.97 -0.43 0.34
C GLN A 101 -5.80 -0.10 -0.91
N GLN A 102 -6.01 -1.11 -1.76
CA GLN A 102 -6.91 -1.03 -2.89
C GLN A 102 -8.35 -1.17 -2.40
N ARG A 103 -9.26 -0.46 -3.05
CA ARG A 103 -10.69 -0.57 -2.82
C ARG A 103 -11.34 -1.11 -4.07
N GLU A 104 -12.32 -2.00 -3.91
CA GLU A 104 -13.18 -2.39 -5.00
C GLU A 104 -13.99 -1.19 -5.49
N TYR A 105 -14.12 -1.05 -6.80
CA TYR A 105 -14.99 -0.06 -7.42
C TYR A 105 -16.34 -0.71 -7.69
N VAL A 106 -17.39 -0.28 -6.98
CA VAL A 106 -18.77 -0.68 -7.26
C VAL A 106 -19.46 0.44 -8.05
N PRO A 107 -19.83 0.23 -9.32
CA PRO A 107 -20.39 1.29 -10.17
C PRO A 107 -21.82 1.74 -9.82
N GLU A 108 -22.59 0.94 -9.07
CA GLU A 108 -24.04 1.14 -8.89
C GLU A 108 -24.47 1.19 -7.41
N ALA A 109 -24.63 2.40 -6.88
CA ALA A 109 -25.57 2.66 -5.78
C ALA A 109 -26.09 4.10 -5.89
N PRO A 110 -27.26 4.34 -6.50
CA PRO A 110 -27.96 5.61 -6.31
C PRO A 110 -28.61 5.65 -4.91
N PRO A 111 -28.60 6.80 -4.20
CA PRO A 111 -29.42 6.96 -3.00
C PRO A 111 -30.89 6.78 -3.38
N ARG A 112 -31.60 5.93 -2.64
CA ARG A 112 -33.06 5.82 -2.73
C ARG A 112 -33.65 6.14 -1.37
N ASP A 113 -34.57 7.09 -1.36
CA ASP A 113 -35.48 7.26 -0.24
C ASP A 113 -36.36 6.01 -0.15
N VAL A 114 -36.41 5.42 1.04
CA VAL A 114 -37.34 4.34 1.34
C VAL A 114 -38.70 4.97 1.52
N ILE A 115 -39.63 4.65 0.62
CA ILE A 115 -41.05 4.96 0.77
C ILE A 115 -41.77 3.61 0.83
N ASP A 116 -42.32 3.31 2.00
CA ASP A 116 -43.59 2.59 2.13
C ASP A 116 -44.53 3.52 2.91
#